data_AF-A0A4S5CQE4-F1
#
_entry.id   AF-A0A4S5CQE4-F1
#
_cell.length_a   1.000
_cell.length_b   1.000
_cell.length_c   1.000
_cell.angle_alpha   90.00
_cell.angle_beta   90.00
_cell.angle_gamma   90.00
#
_symmetry.space_group_name_H-M   'P 1'
#
loop_
_entity.id
_entity.type
_entity.pdbx_description
1 polymer ?
#
loop_
_entity_poly.entity_id
_entity_poly.type
_entity_poly.pdbx_seq_one_letter_code
_entity_poly.pdbx_strand_id
1 'polypeptide(L)'
;LLRQRGLVVTRQGSGSYVRALPRRRILRGRLVRRDPTRGYIMPAATGADEPWQTHGQPQATTLPVPPTVADILGIDAGTPAVRRRRVTSPAGEEPFQIADTWIHPGGVADAPQAGAPDTGPGGYLDRLEEAGHGPITWTERLRIRVPTAEEARLLSISTALPVAELARIGASARWGQPIEVTVCVIPGDRVEVLTDLERDASARWPTIPVSLAG
;
A
#
# COMPACT_ATOMS: atom_id res chain seq x y z
N LEU A 1 9.91 24.41 -19.83
CA LEU A 1 10.74 23.82 -18.76
C LEU A 1 10.08 23.79 -17.37
N LEU A 2 9.58 24.90 -16.81
CA LEU A 2 8.91 24.89 -15.48
C LEU A 2 7.56 24.13 -15.46
N ARG A 3 6.76 24.25 -16.54
CA ARG A 3 5.48 23.56 -16.69
C ARG A 3 5.62 22.03 -16.83
N GLN A 4 6.70 21.56 -17.45
CA GLN A 4 6.98 20.14 -17.71
C GLN A 4 7.43 19.37 -16.46
N ARG A 5 7.82 20.05 -15.38
CA ARG A 5 8.22 19.43 -14.10
C ARG A 5 7.10 19.45 -13.04
N GLY A 6 5.86 19.78 -13.43
CA GLY A 6 4.72 19.86 -12.50
C GLY A 6 4.88 20.94 -11.42
N LEU A 7 5.68 21.98 -11.69
CA LEU A 7 6.05 23.00 -10.70
C LEU A 7 5.10 24.20 -10.63
N VAL A 8 4.00 24.20 -11.40
CA VAL A 8 3.06 25.34 -11.46
C VAL A 8 1.62 24.81 -11.51
N VAL A 9 0.78 25.23 -10.57
CA VAL A 9 -0.68 25.15 -10.67
C VAL A 9 -1.19 26.55 -11.00
N THR A 10 -1.83 26.72 -12.14
CA THR A 10 -2.43 28.01 -12.53
C THR A 10 -3.85 28.07 -12.01
N ARG A 11 -4.14 28.96 -11.05
CA ARG A 11 -5.51 29.32 -10.69
C ARG A 11 -5.85 30.64 -11.38
N GLN A 12 -6.90 30.65 -12.18
CA GLN A 12 -7.31 31.82 -12.95
C GLN A 12 -7.69 32.95 -11.96
N GLY A 13 -6.97 34.09 -12.00
CA GLY A 13 -7.34 35.32 -11.30
C GLY A 13 -6.46 35.80 -10.12
N SER A 14 -5.36 35.14 -9.73
CA SER A 14 -4.63 35.58 -8.50
C SER A 14 -3.11 35.33 -8.45
N GLY A 15 -2.38 35.44 -9.58
CA GLY A 15 -0.90 35.41 -9.57
C GLY A 15 -0.26 34.01 -9.48
N SER A 16 1.05 33.96 -9.71
CA SER A 16 1.87 32.72 -9.67
C SER A 16 2.59 32.62 -8.33
N TYR A 17 2.34 31.56 -7.57
CA TYR A 17 3.06 31.26 -6.32
C TYR A 17 4.13 30.19 -6.58
N VAL A 18 5.32 30.38 -5.99
CA VAL A 18 6.40 29.38 -6.00
C VAL A 18 6.00 28.19 -5.12
N ARG A 19 6.16 26.98 -5.66
CA ARG A 19 5.73 25.70 -5.08
C ARG A 19 6.33 25.47 -3.69
N ALA A 20 5.51 24.88 -2.82
CA ALA A 20 5.94 24.13 -1.64
C ALA A 20 7.15 23.23 -1.96
N LEU A 21 8.05 23.06 -0.97
CA LEU A 21 9.25 22.21 -1.05
C LEU A 21 8.97 20.90 -1.82
N PRO A 22 9.93 20.37 -2.60
CA PRO A 22 9.76 19.09 -3.28
C PRO A 22 9.28 18.05 -2.28
N ARG A 23 8.15 17.41 -2.59
CA ARG A 23 7.56 16.38 -1.73
C ARG A 23 8.61 15.30 -1.51
N ARG A 24 8.79 14.93 -0.24
CA ARG A 24 9.65 13.82 0.14
C ARG A 24 9.18 12.56 -0.56
N ARG A 25 10.12 11.79 -1.11
CA ARG A 25 9.88 10.45 -1.59
C ARG A 25 10.19 9.45 -0.48
N ILE A 26 9.27 8.51 -0.25
CA ILE A 26 9.49 7.43 0.71
C ILE A 26 9.78 6.15 -0.06
N LEU A 27 10.89 5.53 0.32
CA LEU A 27 11.36 4.27 -0.22
C LEU A 27 10.46 3.11 0.25
N ARG A 28 9.95 2.33 -0.69
CA ARG A 28 9.25 1.07 -0.45
C ARG A 28 10.21 -0.08 -0.75
N GLY A 29 10.60 -0.79 0.31
CA GLY A 29 11.40 -2.01 0.23
C GLY A 29 10.56 -3.27 0.49
N ARG A 30 11.22 -4.42 0.58
CA ARG A 30 10.56 -5.73 0.76
C ARG A 30 10.44 -6.23 2.20
N LEU A 31 11.07 -5.55 3.16
CA LEU A 31 11.21 -6.06 4.52
C LEU A 31 9.96 -5.74 5.35
N VAL A 32 9.26 -6.79 5.80
CA VAL A 32 8.26 -6.73 6.86
C VAL A 32 8.97 -6.91 8.19
N ARG A 33 8.75 -5.98 9.14
CA ARG A 33 9.29 -6.05 10.49
C ARG A 33 8.17 -6.35 11.49
N ARG A 34 8.55 -6.78 12.69
CA ARG A 34 7.63 -6.94 13.82
C ARG A 34 8.15 -6.13 15.00
N ASP A 35 7.29 -5.28 15.54
CA ASP A 35 7.51 -4.60 16.82
C ASP A 35 6.78 -5.38 17.92
N PRO A 36 7.42 -5.68 19.07
CA PRO A 36 6.79 -6.46 20.14
C PRO A 36 5.51 -5.85 20.72
N THR A 37 5.31 -4.54 20.58
CA THR A 37 4.18 -3.79 21.14
C THR A 37 3.12 -3.44 20.09
N ARG A 38 3.55 -3.14 18.86
CA ARG A 38 2.69 -2.65 17.77
C ARG A 38 2.32 -3.72 16.75
N GLY A 39 3.02 -4.87 16.75
CA GLY A 39 2.82 -5.94 15.78
C GLY A 39 3.55 -5.69 14.46
N TYR A 40 2.93 -6.09 13.35
CA TYR A 40 3.54 -6.00 12.02
C TYR A 40 3.75 -4.55 11.55
N ILE A 41 4.98 -4.24 11.16
CA ILE A 41 5.37 -3.00 10.49
C ILE A 41 5.64 -3.33 9.01
N MET A 42 4.70 -2.91 8.18
CA MET A 42 4.82 -3.02 6.73
C MET A 42 5.84 -2.01 6.18
N PRO A 43 6.47 -2.29 5.03
CA PRO A 43 7.38 -1.36 4.37
C PRO A 43 6.60 -0.15 3.86
N ALA A 44 6.45 0.85 4.73
CA ALA A 44 5.78 2.11 4.46
C ALA A 44 6.55 3.33 4.94
N ALA A 45 7.44 3.14 5.91
CA ALA A 45 8.22 4.18 6.51
C ALA A 45 9.71 3.98 6.20
N THR A 46 10.41 5.10 6.10
CA THR A 46 11.86 5.18 5.90
C THR A 46 12.65 4.63 7.11
N GLY A 47 11.97 4.40 8.24
CA GLY A 47 12.47 3.71 9.44
C GLY A 47 11.31 3.28 10.35
N ALA A 48 11.56 2.33 11.27
CA ALA A 48 10.53 1.80 12.18
C ALA A 48 9.99 2.85 13.18
N ASP A 49 10.80 3.87 13.48
CA ASP A 49 10.52 4.89 14.49
C ASP A 49 9.98 6.20 13.92
N GLU A 50 9.81 6.29 12.60
CA GLU A 50 9.24 7.48 11.99
C GLU A 50 7.75 7.62 12.37
N PRO A 51 7.34 8.75 12.99
CA PRO A 51 5.95 8.94 13.38
C PRO A 51 5.07 9.20 12.16
N TRP A 52 3.99 8.44 12.07
CA TRP A 52 2.92 8.66 11.09
C TRP A 52 1.68 9.18 11.77
N GLN A 53 1.00 10.12 11.12
CA GLN A 53 -0.29 10.64 11.53
C GLN A 53 -1.41 10.07 10.66
N THR A 54 -2.60 9.97 11.23
CA THR A 54 -3.82 9.61 10.50
C THR A 54 -4.63 10.88 10.23
N HIS A 55 -5.09 11.01 8.99
CA HIS A 55 -5.98 12.08 8.56
C HIS A 55 -7.43 11.60 8.63
N GLY A 56 -8.25 12.29 9.43
CA GLY A 56 -9.62 11.88 9.70
C GLY A 56 -9.72 10.67 10.64
N GLN A 57 -10.89 10.04 10.67
CA GLN A 57 -11.14 8.86 11.50
C GLN A 57 -10.91 7.57 10.70
N PRO A 58 -10.14 6.60 11.21
CA PRO A 58 -10.11 5.25 10.65
C PRO A 58 -11.51 4.67 10.54
N GLN A 59 -11.80 3.99 9.42
CA GLN A 59 -13.10 3.35 9.21
C GLN A 59 -12.92 1.85 9.10
N ALA A 60 -13.73 1.07 9.82
CA ALA A 60 -13.90 -0.36 9.62
C ALA A 60 -15.38 -0.60 9.29
N THR A 61 -15.68 -1.10 8.09
CA THR A 61 -17.06 -1.22 7.62
C THR A 61 -17.18 -2.41 6.67
N THR A 62 -18.28 -3.15 6.80
CA THR A 62 -18.62 -4.20 5.84
C THR A 62 -19.18 -3.58 4.58
N LEU A 63 -18.54 -3.86 3.43
CA LEU A 63 -18.93 -3.31 2.13
C LEU A 63 -18.86 -4.40 1.06
N PRO A 64 -19.61 -4.26 -0.05
CA PRO A 64 -19.43 -5.11 -1.22
C PRO A 64 -18.01 -4.97 -1.76
N VAL A 65 -17.31 -6.10 -1.93
CA VAL A 65 -15.92 -6.11 -2.42
C VAL A 65 -15.87 -5.71 -3.91
N PRO A 66 -15.00 -4.77 -4.31
CA PRO A 66 -14.87 -4.39 -5.71
C PRO A 66 -14.22 -5.51 -6.55
N PRO A 67 -14.50 -5.62 -7.85
CA PRO A 67 -14.05 -6.73 -8.69
C PRO A 67 -12.55 -7.03 -8.62
N THR A 68 -11.70 -6.00 -8.61
CA THR A 68 -10.23 -6.18 -8.56
C THR A 68 -9.73 -6.72 -7.23
N VAL A 69 -10.45 -6.48 -6.13
CA VAL A 69 -10.12 -7.02 -4.81
C VAL A 69 -10.71 -8.43 -4.65
N ALA A 70 -11.91 -8.65 -5.20
CA ALA A 70 -12.57 -9.96 -5.20
C ALA A 70 -11.73 -11.01 -5.93
N ASP A 71 -11.20 -10.65 -7.11
CA ASP A 71 -10.26 -11.46 -7.90
C ASP A 71 -9.01 -11.85 -7.09
N ILE A 72 -8.41 -10.89 -6.36
CA ILE A 72 -7.26 -11.15 -5.49
C ILE A 72 -7.63 -12.10 -4.35
N LEU A 73 -8.79 -11.89 -3.72
CA LEU A 73 -9.23 -12.67 -2.57
C LEU A 73 -9.81 -14.04 -2.94
N GLY A 74 -10.02 -14.33 -4.23
CA GLY A 74 -10.65 -15.58 -4.67
C GLY A 74 -12.12 -15.69 -4.28
N ILE A 75 -12.85 -14.57 -4.25
CA ILE A 75 -14.28 -14.50 -3.90
C ILE A 75 -15.07 -13.79 -5.00
N ASP A 76 -16.39 -13.87 -4.94
CA ASP A 76 -17.26 -13.18 -5.89
C ASP A 76 -17.23 -11.66 -5.70
N ALA A 77 -17.28 -10.93 -6.81
CA ALA A 77 -17.43 -9.49 -6.77
C ALA A 77 -18.76 -9.12 -6.09
N GLY A 78 -18.71 -8.17 -5.16
CA GLY A 78 -19.87 -7.76 -4.37
C GLY A 78 -20.12 -8.58 -3.11
N THR A 79 -19.37 -9.67 -2.85
CA THR A 79 -19.42 -10.36 -1.56
C THR A 79 -19.16 -9.35 -0.42
N PRO A 80 -19.99 -9.31 0.63
CA PRO A 80 -19.76 -8.42 1.77
C PRO A 80 -18.48 -8.81 2.52
N ALA A 81 -17.54 -7.89 2.67
CA ALA A 81 -16.33 -8.09 3.45
C ALA A 81 -15.95 -6.84 4.24
N VAL A 82 -15.18 -7.03 5.32
CA VAL A 82 -14.70 -5.90 6.13
C VAL A 82 -13.63 -5.14 5.36
N ARG A 83 -13.88 -3.85 5.11
CA ARG A 83 -12.89 -2.88 4.64
C ARG A 83 -12.44 -2.00 5.80
N ARG A 84 -11.12 -1.94 6.03
CA ARG A 84 -10.46 -1.00 6.93
C ARG A 84 -9.78 0.09 6.10
N ARG A 85 -10.26 1.34 6.20
CA ARG A 85 -9.68 2.48 5.48
C ARG A 85 -8.90 3.39 6.42
N ARG A 86 -7.68 3.76 6.01
CA ARG A 86 -6.88 4.82 6.64
C ARG A 86 -6.28 5.74 5.60
N VAL A 87 -6.18 7.02 5.94
CA VAL A 87 -5.40 8.00 5.17
C VAL A 87 -4.29 8.48 6.08
N THR A 88 -3.03 8.31 5.67
CA THR A 88 -1.88 8.54 6.57
C THR A 88 -0.76 9.29 5.88
N SER A 89 0.08 9.95 6.68
CA SER A 89 1.32 10.62 6.24
C SER A 89 2.36 10.58 7.33
N PRO A 90 3.65 10.86 7.02
CA PRO A 90 4.58 11.32 8.04
C PRO A 90 4.00 12.50 8.82
N ALA A 91 4.36 12.59 10.10
CA ALA A 91 3.87 13.67 10.98
C ALA A 91 4.21 15.06 10.39
N GLY A 92 3.21 15.95 10.36
CA GLY A 92 3.37 17.29 9.80
C GLY A 92 3.31 17.38 8.26
N GLU A 93 3.10 16.27 7.55
CA GLU A 93 2.92 16.26 6.09
C GLU A 93 1.44 16.17 5.67
N GLU A 94 1.16 16.58 4.42
CA GLU A 94 -0.14 16.35 3.79
C GLU A 94 -0.41 14.85 3.57
N PRO A 95 -1.68 14.43 3.40
CA PRO A 95 -2.08 13.03 3.21
C PRO A 95 -1.22 12.28 2.19
N PHE A 96 -0.38 11.34 2.62
CA PHE A 96 0.61 10.68 1.78
C PHE A 96 0.06 9.46 1.05
N GLN A 97 -0.73 8.64 1.75
CA GLN A 97 -1.31 7.42 1.19
C GLN A 97 -2.74 7.20 1.69
N ILE A 98 -3.54 6.54 0.85
CA ILE A 98 -4.77 5.86 1.25
C ILE A 98 -4.44 4.38 1.36
N ALA A 99 -4.87 3.72 2.42
CA ALA A 99 -4.76 2.28 2.59
C ALA A 99 -6.14 1.68 2.86
N ASP A 100 -6.60 0.86 1.93
CA ASP A 100 -7.81 0.04 2.07
C ASP A 100 -7.43 -1.43 2.27
N THR A 101 -7.55 -1.91 3.49
CA THR A 101 -7.39 -3.32 3.82
C THR A 101 -8.73 -4.03 3.74
N TRP A 102 -8.81 -5.08 2.95
CA TRP A 102 -9.96 -5.97 2.85
C TRP A 102 -9.60 -7.32 3.48
N ILE A 103 -10.44 -7.79 4.41
CA ILE A 103 -10.25 -9.08 5.08
C ILE A 103 -11.25 -10.08 4.49
N HIS A 104 -10.76 -11.24 4.08
CA HIS A 104 -11.60 -12.31 3.52
C HIS A 104 -12.72 -12.67 4.52
N PRO A 105 -13.98 -12.83 4.08
CA PRO A 105 -15.11 -13.12 4.99
C PRO A 105 -14.88 -14.35 5.87
N GLY A 106 -14.30 -15.43 5.31
CA GLY A 106 -13.91 -16.61 6.09
C GLY A 106 -12.85 -16.30 7.17
N GLY A 107 -11.94 -15.35 6.93
CA GLY A 107 -10.93 -14.96 7.90
C GLY A 107 -11.53 -14.15 9.04
N VAL A 108 -12.55 -13.33 8.75
CA VAL A 108 -13.36 -12.68 9.77
C VAL A 108 -14.23 -13.69 10.54
N ALA A 109 -14.72 -14.75 9.87
CA ALA A 109 -15.48 -15.81 10.55
C ALA A 109 -14.59 -16.59 11.53
N ASP A 110 -13.36 -16.93 11.12
CA ASP A 110 -12.38 -17.62 11.94
C ASP A 110 -11.80 -16.70 13.05
N ALA A 111 -11.67 -15.40 12.78
CA ALA A 111 -11.18 -14.38 13.71
C ALA A 111 -12.07 -13.12 13.75
N PRO A 112 -13.23 -13.14 14.45
CA PRO A 112 -14.17 -12.01 14.46
C PRO A 112 -13.55 -10.68 14.89
N GLN A 113 -12.58 -10.73 15.83
CA GLN A 113 -11.87 -9.55 16.33
C GLN A 113 -11.02 -8.86 15.23
N ALA A 114 -10.60 -9.56 14.18
CA ALA A 114 -9.90 -8.96 13.04
C ALA A 114 -10.79 -7.96 12.29
N GLY A 115 -12.11 -8.21 12.26
CA GLY A 115 -13.12 -7.37 11.64
C GLY A 115 -13.61 -6.20 12.50
N ALA A 116 -13.31 -6.20 13.80
CA ALA A 116 -13.79 -5.18 14.73
C ALA A 116 -13.09 -3.82 14.54
N PRO A 117 -13.76 -2.67 14.79
CA PRO A 117 -13.12 -1.36 14.72
C PRO A 117 -11.82 -1.28 15.54
N ASP A 118 -11.87 -1.75 16.78
CA ASP A 118 -10.71 -2.01 17.63
C ASP A 118 -10.35 -3.50 17.59
N THR A 119 -9.15 -3.80 17.12
CA THR A 119 -8.63 -5.17 17.00
C THR A 119 -7.80 -5.59 18.22
N GLY A 120 -7.55 -4.67 19.16
CA GLY A 120 -6.58 -4.85 20.23
C GLY A 120 -5.12 -4.77 19.77
N PRO A 121 -4.16 -4.95 20.71
CA PRO A 121 -2.72 -4.92 20.44
C PRO A 121 -2.30 -5.91 19.34
N GLY A 122 -1.31 -5.54 18.53
CA GLY A 122 -0.84 -6.35 17.40
C GLY A 122 -1.66 -6.20 16.10
N GLY A 123 -2.91 -5.75 16.19
CA GLY A 123 -3.73 -5.48 15.03
C GLY A 123 -4.47 -6.70 14.45
N TYR A 124 -5.14 -6.50 13.32
CA TYR A 124 -5.94 -7.55 12.66
C TYR A 124 -5.10 -8.75 12.17
N LEU A 125 -3.84 -8.53 11.78
CA LEU A 125 -2.95 -9.61 11.31
C LEU A 125 -2.67 -10.61 12.43
N ASP A 126 -2.38 -10.14 13.63
CA ASP A 126 -2.16 -11.00 14.79
C ASP A 126 -3.42 -11.80 15.12
N ARG A 127 -4.62 -11.18 15.04
CA ARG A 127 -5.89 -11.91 15.23
C ARG A 127 -6.07 -13.04 14.22
N LEU A 128 -5.68 -12.83 12.95
CA LEU A 128 -5.73 -13.87 11.92
C LEU A 128 -4.71 -14.98 12.20
N GLU A 129 -3.48 -14.64 12.61
CA GLU A 129 -2.45 -15.63 12.92
C GLU A 129 -2.79 -16.45 14.16
N GLU A 130 -3.33 -15.83 15.21
CA GLU A 130 -3.83 -16.48 16.43
C GLU A 130 -4.97 -17.45 16.14
N ALA A 131 -5.79 -17.18 15.12
CA ALA A 131 -6.83 -18.09 14.62
C ALA A 131 -6.28 -19.23 13.73
N GLY A 132 -4.95 -19.37 13.64
CA GLY A 132 -4.29 -20.46 12.94
C GLY A 132 -4.00 -20.19 11.47
N HIS A 133 -4.09 -18.95 10.99
CA HIS A 133 -3.72 -18.60 9.61
C HIS A 133 -2.24 -18.28 9.43
N GLY A 134 -1.47 -18.25 10.53
CA GLY A 134 -0.04 -17.95 10.51
C GLY A 134 0.86 -19.13 10.11
N PRO A 135 2.11 -18.87 9.66
CA PRO A 135 2.63 -17.54 9.36
C PRO A 135 2.00 -16.98 8.08
N ILE A 136 1.53 -15.73 8.13
CA ILE A 136 1.06 -15.04 6.92
C ILE A 136 2.29 -14.68 6.08
N THR A 137 2.19 -14.91 4.77
CA THR A 137 3.21 -14.49 3.81
C THR A 137 2.64 -13.40 2.91
N TRP A 138 3.50 -12.51 2.41
CA TRP A 138 3.06 -11.38 1.60
C TRP A 138 3.68 -11.39 0.22
N THR A 139 2.84 -11.12 -0.78
CA THR A 139 3.27 -10.72 -2.12
C THR A 139 2.76 -9.32 -2.39
N GLU A 140 3.49 -8.52 -3.15
CA GLU A 140 3.12 -7.16 -3.48
C GLU A 140 3.01 -6.98 -4.99
N ARG A 141 1.89 -6.41 -5.45
CA ARG A 141 1.67 -6.04 -6.85
C ARG A 141 1.60 -4.54 -6.98
N LEU A 142 2.47 -3.97 -7.81
CA LEU A 142 2.51 -2.54 -8.11
C LEU A 142 1.97 -2.27 -9.52
N ARG A 143 1.12 -1.25 -9.66
CA ARG A 143 0.76 -0.66 -10.96
C ARG A 143 0.65 0.85 -10.86
N ILE A 144 0.77 1.53 -12.01
CA ILE A 144 0.54 2.97 -12.12
C ILE A 144 -0.80 3.19 -12.81
N ARG A 145 -1.61 4.13 -12.30
CA ARG A 145 -2.88 4.53 -12.90
C ARG A 145 -3.22 5.98 -12.58
N VAL A 146 -4.28 6.48 -13.20
CA VAL A 146 -4.91 7.74 -12.78
C VAL A 146 -5.69 7.55 -11.47
N PRO A 147 -5.70 8.55 -10.57
CA PRO A 147 -6.50 8.49 -9.36
C PRO A 147 -8.00 8.63 -9.68
N THR A 148 -8.84 8.09 -8.81
CA THR A 148 -10.26 8.46 -8.78
C THR A 148 -10.44 9.88 -8.24
N ALA A 149 -11.60 10.50 -8.44
CA ALA A 149 -11.90 11.81 -7.87
C ALA A 149 -11.84 11.80 -6.32
N GLU A 150 -12.27 10.70 -5.70
CA GLU A 150 -12.20 10.53 -4.25
C GLU A 150 -10.74 10.45 -3.77
N GLU A 151 -9.92 9.64 -4.45
CA GLU A 151 -8.50 9.51 -4.11
C GLU A 151 -7.77 10.83 -4.27
N ALA A 152 -8.02 11.55 -5.36
CA ALA A 152 -7.40 12.85 -5.60
C ALA A 152 -7.76 13.86 -4.51
N ARG A 153 -9.03 13.86 -4.07
CA ARG A 153 -9.50 14.70 -2.96
C ARG A 153 -8.86 14.30 -1.63
N LEU A 154 -8.82 13.01 -1.30
CA LEU A 154 -8.26 12.50 -0.04
C LEU A 154 -6.75 12.71 0.06
N LEU A 155 -6.03 12.69 -1.07
CA LEU A 155 -4.58 12.86 -1.13
C LEU A 155 -4.12 14.31 -1.36
N SER A 156 -5.08 15.25 -1.48
CA SER A 156 -4.82 16.65 -1.83
C SER A 156 -3.97 16.78 -3.11
N ILE A 157 -4.33 16.04 -4.17
CA ILE A 157 -3.62 16.05 -5.47
C ILE A 157 -4.54 16.42 -6.63
N SER A 158 -3.92 16.79 -7.76
CA SER A 158 -4.62 16.89 -9.05
C SER A 158 -5.03 15.51 -9.54
N THR A 159 -6.21 15.41 -10.18
CA THR A 159 -6.64 14.19 -10.89
C THR A 159 -5.75 13.82 -12.07
N ALA A 160 -4.90 14.75 -12.53
CA ALA A 160 -3.92 14.52 -13.58
C ALA A 160 -2.58 13.93 -13.06
N LEU A 161 -2.37 13.85 -11.75
CA LEU A 161 -1.15 13.27 -11.17
C LEU A 161 -1.33 11.75 -11.03
N PRO A 162 -0.56 10.92 -11.77
CA PRO A 162 -0.65 9.47 -11.63
C PRO A 162 -0.33 9.00 -10.21
N VAL A 163 -0.98 7.92 -9.80
CA VAL A 163 -0.77 7.26 -8.52
C VAL A 163 -0.17 5.87 -8.74
N ALA A 164 0.69 5.47 -7.81
CA ALA A 164 1.02 4.08 -7.61
C ALA A 164 -0.09 3.41 -6.82
N GLU A 165 -0.68 2.36 -7.38
CA GLU A 165 -1.53 1.42 -6.65
C GLU A 165 -0.72 0.17 -6.34
N LEU A 166 -0.68 -0.16 -5.06
CA LEU A 166 0.19 -1.17 -4.51
C LEU A 166 -0.68 -2.10 -3.67
N ALA A 167 -0.96 -3.28 -4.20
CA ALA A 167 -1.78 -4.30 -3.55
C ALA A 167 -0.86 -5.28 -2.84
N ARG A 168 -0.83 -5.22 -1.50
CA ARG A 168 -0.14 -6.18 -0.65
C ARG A 168 -1.11 -7.30 -0.27
N ILE A 169 -0.77 -8.52 -0.63
CA ILE A 169 -1.64 -9.69 -0.55
C ILE A 169 -1.08 -10.60 0.54
N GLY A 170 -1.80 -10.75 1.65
CA GLY A 170 -1.45 -11.66 2.73
C GLY A 170 -2.09 -13.03 2.50
N ALA A 171 -1.27 -14.07 2.34
CA ALA A 171 -1.72 -15.45 2.16
C ALA A 171 -1.68 -16.21 3.50
N SER A 172 -2.76 -16.93 3.79
CA SER A 172 -2.85 -17.80 4.96
C SER A 172 -2.04 -19.07 4.76
N ALA A 173 -1.24 -19.46 5.76
CA ALA A 173 -0.55 -20.75 5.74
C ALA A 173 -1.52 -21.94 5.77
N ARG A 174 -2.63 -21.81 6.50
CA ARG A 174 -3.67 -22.85 6.61
C ARG A 174 -4.40 -23.10 5.30
N TRP A 175 -4.67 -22.04 4.53
CA TRP A 175 -5.43 -22.18 3.29
C TRP A 175 -4.55 -22.24 2.04
N GLY A 176 -3.32 -21.72 2.08
CA GLY A 176 -2.48 -21.56 0.90
C GLY A 176 -2.99 -20.50 -0.08
N GLN A 177 -3.89 -19.61 0.34
CA GLN A 177 -4.52 -18.58 -0.49
C GLN A 177 -4.68 -17.25 0.26
N PRO A 178 -4.95 -16.14 -0.44
CA PRO A 178 -5.15 -14.83 0.16
C PRO A 178 -6.24 -14.80 1.25
N ILE A 179 -5.92 -14.21 2.39
CA ILE A 179 -6.85 -13.98 3.52
C ILE A 179 -7.05 -12.49 3.81
N GLU A 180 -6.11 -11.64 3.38
CA GLU A 180 -6.26 -10.19 3.38
C GLU A 180 -5.57 -9.59 2.16
N VAL A 181 -6.05 -8.41 1.75
CA VAL A 181 -5.32 -7.56 0.82
C VAL A 181 -5.39 -6.11 1.28
N THR A 182 -4.24 -5.48 1.36
CA THR A 182 -4.12 -4.04 1.60
C THR A 182 -3.77 -3.33 0.30
N VAL A 183 -4.71 -2.56 -0.23
CA VAL A 183 -4.51 -1.70 -1.40
C VAL A 183 -4.09 -0.32 -0.94
N CYS A 184 -2.84 0.04 -1.23
CA CYS A 184 -2.28 1.36 -1.00
C CYS A 184 -2.33 2.20 -2.28
N VAL A 185 -2.86 3.42 -2.19
CA VAL A 185 -2.81 4.43 -3.26
C VAL A 185 -1.89 5.55 -2.82
N ILE A 186 -0.82 5.78 -3.58
CA ILE A 186 0.25 6.73 -3.26
C ILE A 186 0.51 7.63 -4.47
N PRO A 187 0.54 8.97 -4.33
CA PRO A 187 0.91 9.86 -5.42
C PRO A 187 2.29 9.54 -5.98
N GLY A 188 2.41 9.49 -7.31
CA GLY A 188 3.65 9.09 -7.99
C GLY A 188 4.84 10.02 -7.71
N ASP A 189 4.60 11.25 -7.26
CA ASP A 189 5.66 12.17 -6.84
C ASP A 189 6.17 11.95 -5.40
N ARG A 190 5.62 10.96 -4.69
CA ARG A 190 5.89 10.69 -3.26
C ARG A 190 6.43 9.28 -2.98
N VAL A 191 6.42 8.37 -3.95
CA VAL A 191 6.86 6.98 -3.77
C VAL A 191 8.09 6.68 -4.62
N GLU A 192 8.96 5.85 -4.07
CA GLU A 192 10.09 5.24 -4.77
C GLU A 192 10.15 3.75 -4.39
N VAL A 193 10.49 2.89 -5.35
CA VAL A 193 10.58 1.43 -5.14
C VAL A 193 12.02 1.00 -5.34
N LEU A 194 12.58 0.35 -4.33
CA LEU A 194 13.92 -0.22 -4.40
C LEU A 194 13.81 -1.74 -4.34
N THR A 195 14.51 -2.40 -5.24
CA THR A 195 14.59 -3.86 -5.29
C THR A 195 16.01 -4.24 -5.65
N ASP A 196 16.66 -4.99 -4.76
CA ASP A 196 17.92 -5.64 -5.08
C ASP A 196 17.66 -6.70 -6.15
N LEU A 197 18.46 -6.67 -7.21
CA LEU A 197 18.42 -7.67 -8.27
C LEU A 197 19.35 -8.83 -7.91
N GLU A 198 18.86 -10.05 -8.08
CA GLU A 198 19.64 -11.27 -7.88
C GLU A 198 20.09 -11.84 -9.23
N ARG A 199 21.31 -12.40 -9.25
CA ARG A 199 21.80 -13.09 -10.44
C ARG A 199 21.12 -14.45 -10.56
N ASP A 200 20.50 -14.71 -11.70
CA ASP A 200 20.09 -16.05 -12.07
C ASP A 200 21.31 -16.99 -12.26
N ALA A 201 21.07 -18.30 -12.20
CA ALA A 201 22.10 -19.32 -12.45
C ALA A 201 22.74 -19.21 -13.86
N SER A 202 22.04 -18.64 -14.84
CA SER A 202 22.59 -18.32 -16.17
C SER A 202 23.49 -17.07 -16.19
N ALA A 203 23.32 -16.15 -15.22
CA ALA A 203 24.06 -14.90 -15.11
C ALA A 203 25.31 -15.03 -14.21
N ARG A 204 25.97 -16.20 -14.22
CA ARG A 204 27.18 -16.48 -13.44
C ARG A 204 28.37 -15.63 -13.91
N TRP A 205 29.25 -15.29 -12.97
CA TRP A 205 30.53 -14.61 -13.21
C TRP A 205 31.67 -15.43 -12.58
N PRO A 206 32.85 -15.54 -13.22
CA PRO A 206 33.22 -14.97 -14.52
C PRO A 206 32.47 -15.61 -15.70
N THR A 207 32.33 -14.87 -16.80
CA THR A 207 31.75 -15.37 -18.07
C THR A 207 32.66 -15.02 -19.24
N ILE A 208 32.54 -15.75 -20.35
CA ILE A 208 33.22 -15.41 -21.59
C ILE A 208 32.58 -14.13 -22.14
N PRO A 209 33.37 -13.07 -22.45
CA PRO A 209 32.83 -11.85 -23.05
C PRO A 209 32.07 -12.15 -24.34
N VAL A 210 30.89 -11.55 -24.51
CA VAL A 210 30.14 -11.68 -25.76
C VAL A 210 30.94 -11.01 -26.88
N SER A 211 31.39 -11.78 -27.87
CA SER A 211 31.84 -11.24 -29.15
C SER A 211 30.67 -11.28 -30.13
N LEU A 212 30.49 -10.20 -30.89
CA LEU A 212 29.69 -10.29 -32.10
C LEU A 212 30.44 -11.24 -33.04
N ALA A 213 29.78 -12.30 -33.49
CA ALA A 213 30.32 -13.12 -34.57
C ALA A 213 30.47 -12.21 -35.80
N GLY A 214 31.68 -12.17 -36.37
CA GLY A 214 31.96 -11.49 -37.63
C GLY A 214 31.29 -12.17 -38.81
#